data_AF-A0A0P9FTS6-F1
#
_entry.id   AF-A0A0P9FTS6-F1
#
_cell.length_a   1.000
_cell.length_b   1.000
_cell.length_c   1.000
_cell.angle_alpha   90.00
_cell.angle_beta   90.00
_cell.angle_gamma   90.00
#
_symmetry.space_group_name_H-M   'P 1'
#
loop_
_entity.id
_entity.type
_entity.pdbx_description
1 polymer ?
#
loop_
_entity_poly.entity_id
_entity_poly.type
_entity_poly.pdbx_seq_one_letter_code
_entity_poly.pdbx_strand_id
1 'polypeptide(L)'
;MGFEEYVGNPLWPLLVETVHAMVMYTHHKAYTRDIVLHEQPDVTARDLAAKLGIPLGEALVILYELKKQKSEESTGVKGEKAAET
;
A
#
# COMPACT_ATOMS: atom_id res chain seq x y z
N MET A 1 -3.08 12.76 -6.61
CA MET A 1 -2.79 11.87 -7.75
C MET A 1 -3.28 10.49 -7.34
N GLY A 2 -4.13 9.86 -8.16
CA GLY A 2 -4.61 8.50 -7.89
C GLY A 2 -3.52 7.47 -8.18
N PHE A 3 -3.63 6.26 -7.62
CA PHE A 3 -2.69 5.17 -7.94
C PHE A 3 -2.93 4.60 -9.34
N GLU A 4 -4.12 4.81 -9.89
CA GLU A 4 -4.60 4.28 -11.15
C GLU A 4 -3.72 4.72 -12.33
N GLU A 5 -3.19 5.94 -12.28
CA GLU A 5 -2.26 6.48 -13.29
C GLU A 5 -0.93 5.71 -13.32
N TYR A 6 -0.46 5.25 -12.15
CA TYR A 6 0.77 4.47 -12.06
C TYR A 6 0.54 3.01 -12.44
N VAL A 7 -0.57 2.41 -11.98
CA VAL A 7 -0.87 0.99 -12.22
C VAL A 7 -1.09 0.69 -13.71
N GLY A 8 -1.62 1.64 -14.47
CA GLY A 8 -1.76 1.52 -15.93
C GLY A 8 -0.45 1.61 -16.70
N ASN A 9 0.67 1.99 -16.07
CA ASN A 9 1.96 2.12 -16.72
C ASN A 9 2.62 0.73 -16.90
N PRO A 10 3.16 0.39 -18.09
CA PRO A 10 3.81 -0.90 -18.33
C PRO A 10 5.05 -1.15 -17.46
N LEU A 11 5.64 -0.12 -16.86
CA LEU A 11 6.77 -0.24 -15.93
C LEU A 11 6.32 -0.53 -14.49
N TRP A 12 5.02 -0.46 -14.19
CA TRP A 12 4.51 -0.73 -12.84
C TRP A 12 4.89 -2.12 -12.32
N PRO A 13 4.74 -3.23 -13.08
CA PRO A 13 5.14 -4.55 -12.59
C PRO A 13 6.63 -4.64 -12.27
N LEU A 14 7.49 -3.99 -13.06
CA LEU A 14 8.94 -3.92 -12.83
C LEU A 14 9.26 -3.15 -11.55
N LEU A 15 8.54 -2.05 -11.28
CA LEU A 15 8.67 -1.31 -10.03
C LEU A 15 8.28 -2.18 -8.83
N VAL A 16 7.15 -2.88 -8.91
CA VAL A 16 6.66 -3.77 -7.84
C VAL A 16 7.67 -4.89 -7.58
N GLU A 17 8.14 -5.57 -8.63
CA GLU A 17 9.17 -6.60 -8.53
C GLU A 17 10.44 -6.07 -7.84
N THR A 18 10.94 -4.91 -8.29
CA THR A 18 12.13 -4.27 -7.74
C THR A 18 11.96 -3.94 -6.26
N VAL A 19 10.81 -3.43 -5.86
CA VAL A 19 10.50 -3.07 -4.47
C VAL A 19 10.37 -4.32 -3.61
N HIS A 20 9.72 -5.37 -4.09
CA HIS A 20 9.59 -6.63 -3.35
C HIS A 20 10.93 -7.33 -3.12
N ALA A 21 11.92 -7.10 -3.99
CA ALA A 21 13.27 -7.59 -3.81
C ALA A 21 14.08 -6.83 -2.73
N MET A 22 13.59 -5.68 -2.23
CA MET A 22 14.29 -4.91 -1.20
C MET A 22 14.17 -5.59 0.17
N VAL A 23 15.30 -5.81 0.84
CA VAL A 23 15.37 -6.51 2.13
C VAL A 23 14.44 -5.90 3.19
N MET A 24 14.32 -4.57 3.21
CA MET A 24 13.54 -3.86 4.24
C MET A 24 12.06 -3.66 3.87
N TYR A 25 11.63 -4.05 2.66
CA TYR A 25 10.28 -3.76 2.16
C TYR A 25 9.18 -4.25 3.10
N THR A 26 9.27 -5.49 3.59
CA THR A 26 8.26 -6.08 4.48
C THR A 26 8.15 -5.31 5.81
N HIS A 27 9.28 -4.85 6.34
CA HIS A 27 9.35 -4.06 7.58
C HIS A 27 8.80 -2.65 7.37
N HIS A 28 9.16 -1.97 6.29
CA HIS A 28 8.63 -0.65 5.96
C HIS A 28 7.12 -0.70 5.70
N LYS A 29 6.62 -1.74 5.03
CA LYS A 29 5.18 -1.94 4.82
C LYS A 29 4.43 -2.16 6.13
N ALA A 30 4.95 -3.03 7.02
CA ALA A 30 4.35 -3.28 8.32
C ALA A 30 4.32 -2.01 9.19
N TYR A 31 5.45 -1.29 9.28
CA TYR A 31 5.51 -0.03 10.02
C TYR A 31 4.55 1.03 9.45
N THR A 32 4.45 1.11 8.12
CA THR A 32 3.51 2.03 7.47
C THR A 32 2.07 1.71 7.83
N ARG A 33 1.69 0.42 7.80
CA ARG A 33 0.35 -0.06 8.17
C ARG A 33 0.03 0.22 9.64
N ASP A 34 0.93 -0.18 10.53
CA ASP A 34 0.65 -0.28 11.96
C ASP A 34 0.82 1.07 12.68
N ILE A 35 1.71 1.92 12.18
CA ILE A 35 2.07 3.19 12.82
C ILE A 35 1.69 4.39 11.94
N VAL A 36 2.26 4.48 10.72
CA VAL A 36 2.15 5.71 9.92
C VAL A 36 0.72 6.01 9.50
N LEU A 37 -0.03 5.02 8.99
CA LEU A 37 -1.41 5.21 8.57
C LEU A 37 -2.38 5.41 9.74
N HIS A 38 -2.02 4.93 10.93
CA HIS A 38 -2.80 5.19 12.14
C HIS A 38 -2.65 6.65 12.60
N GLU A 39 -1.43 7.21 12.53
CA GLU A 39 -1.15 8.61 12.87
C GLU A 39 -1.59 9.60 11.78
N GLN A 40 -1.39 9.23 10.51
CA GLN A 40 -1.62 10.08 9.34
C GLN A 40 -2.29 9.27 8.22
N PRO A 41 -3.62 9.09 8.26
CA PRO A 41 -4.36 8.27 7.30
C PRO A 41 -4.24 8.74 5.84
N ASP A 42 -4.02 10.04 5.64
CA ASP A 42 -3.96 10.69 4.33
C ASP A 42 -2.52 10.94 3.83
N VAL A 43 -1.53 10.28 4.45
CA VAL A 43 -0.11 10.40 4.05
C VAL A 43 0.08 10.15 2.55
N THR A 44 0.85 11.01 1.88
CA THR A 44 1.19 10.82 0.47
C THR A 44 2.45 9.96 0.33
N ALA A 45 2.67 9.37 -0.85
CA ALA A 45 3.91 8.61 -1.10
C ALA A 45 5.17 9.47 -0.96
N ARG A 46 5.10 10.78 -1.26
CA ARG A 46 6.22 11.71 -1.06
C ARG A 46 6.51 11.94 0.41
N ASP A 47 5.46 12.13 1.22
CA ASP A 47 5.60 12.33 2.67
C ASP A 47 6.16 11.06 3.31
N LEU A 48 5.66 9.88 2.91
CA LEU A 48 6.14 8.59 3.40
C LEU A 48 7.61 8.35 3.03
N ALA A 49 7.99 8.64 1.78
CA ALA A 49 9.38 8.54 1.32
C ALA A 49 10.32 9.41 2.16
N ALA A 50 9.93 10.65 2.43
CA ALA A 50 10.69 11.57 3.28
C ALA A 50 10.74 11.11 4.74
N LYS A 51 9.61 10.63 5.31
CA LYS A 51 9.51 10.18 6.70
C LYS A 51 10.36 8.94 6.97
N LEU A 52 10.40 7.98 6.04
CA LEU A 52 11.12 6.71 6.23
C LEU A 52 12.53 6.71 5.61
N GLY A 53 12.90 7.73 4.82
CA GLY A 53 14.18 7.75 4.12
C GLY A 53 14.28 6.68 3.03
N ILE A 54 13.17 6.39 2.35
CA ILE A 54 13.06 5.34 1.32
C ILE A 54 12.83 5.93 -0.08
N PRO A 55 13.11 5.18 -1.17
CA PRO A 55 12.79 5.62 -2.52
C PRO A 55 11.29 5.89 -2.70
N LEU A 56 10.95 6.90 -3.51
CA LEU A 56 9.54 7.21 -3.83
C LEU A 56 8.79 6.01 -4.42
N GLY A 57 9.48 5.19 -5.23
CA GLY A 57 8.93 3.96 -5.79
C GLY A 57 8.52 2.94 -4.73
N GLU A 58 9.33 2.78 -3.68
CA GLU A 58 9.01 1.90 -2.55
C GLU A 58 7.76 2.40 -1.81
N ALA A 59 7.72 3.71 -1.50
CA ALA A 59 6.59 4.33 -0.83
C ALA A 59 5.28 4.21 -1.65
N LEU A 60 5.37 4.33 -2.99
CA LEU A 60 4.23 4.14 -3.89
C LEU A 60 3.65 2.72 -3.80
N VAL A 61 4.51 1.71 -3.90
CA VAL A 61 4.09 0.29 -3.85
C VAL A 61 3.50 -0.05 -2.48
N ILE A 62 4.12 0.40 -1.39
CA ILE A 62 3.61 0.18 -0.03
C ILE A 62 2.18 0.73 0.11
N LEU A 63 1.96 2.01 -0.21
CA LEU A 63 0.65 2.64 -0.02
C LEU A 63 -0.41 2.07 -0.97
N TYR A 64 -0.03 1.73 -2.20
CA TYR A 64 -0.94 1.08 -3.15
C TYR A 64 -1.46 -0.25 -2.59
N GLU A 65 -0.56 -1.12 -2.14
CA GLU A 65 -0.94 -2.44 -1.67
C GLU A 65 -1.75 -2.40 -0.37
N LEU A 66 -1.42 -1.51 0.56
CA LEU A 66 -2.19 -1.34 1.79
C LEU A 66 -3.61 -0.82 1.51
N LYS A 67 -3.78 0.09 0.54
CA LYS A 67 -5.11 0.56 0.11
C LYS A 67 -5.91 -0.52 -0.60
N LYS A 68 -5.25 -1.33 -1.44
CA LYS A 68 -5.87 -2.48 -2.12
C LYS A 68 -6.35 -3.52 -1.11
N GLN A 69 -5.51 -3.90 -0.15
CA GLN A 69 -5.86 -4.85 0.92
C GLN A 69 -7.07 -4.38 1.73
N LYS A 70 -7.11 -3.11 2.13
CA LYS A 70 -8.26 -2.53 2.85
C LYS A 70 -9.56 -2.59 2.05
N SER A 71 -9.47 -2.38 0.73
CA SER A 71 -10.62 -2.44 -0.17
C SER A 71 -11.15 -3.87 -0.28
N GLU A 72 -10.25 -4.85 -0.43
CA GLU A 72 -10.58 -6.27 -0.51
C GLU A 72 -11.21 -6.80 0.79
N GLU A 73 -10.66 -6.42 1.95
CA GLU A 73 -11.21 -6.75 3.28
C GLU A 73 -12.62 -6.19 3.46
N SER A 74 -12.84 -4.93 3.05
CA SER A 74 -14.16 -4.28 3.12
C SER A 74 -15.21 -4.97 2.22
N THR A 75 -14.79 -5.61 1.13
CA THR A 75 -15.68 -6.37 0.25
C THR A 75 -15.93 -7.81 0.72
N GLY A 76 -14.97 -8.43 1.43
CA GLY A 76 -15.10 -9.79 1.96
C GLY A 76 -16.06 -9.91 3.14
N VAL A 77 -16.10 -8.91 4.03
CA VAL A 77 -16.99 -8.90 5.22
C VAL A 77 -18.48 -8.87 4.83
N LYS A 78 -18.83 -8.46 3.61
CA LYS A 78 -20.23 -8.39 3.15
C LYS A 78 -20.82 -9.76 2.78
N GLY A 79 -20.00 -10.81 2.63
CA GLY A 79 -20.44 -12.15 2.22
C GLY A 79 -20.88 -13.08 3.36
N GLU A 80 -20.43 -12.86 4.60
CA GLU A 80 -20.60 -13.84 5.68
C GLU A 80 -21.79 -13.55 6.61
N LYS A 81 -22.40 -12.35 6.52
CA LYS A 81 -23.57 -11.98 7.36
C LYS A 81 -24.94 -12.36 6.81
N ALA A 82 -25.01 -13.10 5.70
CA ALA A 82 -26.28 -13.47 5.04
C ALA A 82 -26.78 -14.89 5.37
N ALA A 83 -26.08 -15.66 6.20
CA ALA A 83 -26.39 -17.05 6.49
C ALA A 83 -26.55 -17.33 8.00
N GLU A 84 -27.43 -16.59 8.67
CA GLU A 84 -28.00 -17.04 9.95
C GLU A 84 -29.45 -16.54 10.03
N THR A 85 -30.37 -17.45 9.69
CA THR A 85 -31.81 -17.42 9.97
C THR A 85 -32.18 -18.70 10.65
#